data_AF-A0A3M6DJX7-F1
#
_entry.id   AF-A0A3M6DJX7-F1
#
_cell.length_a   1.000
_cell.length_b   1.000
_cell.length_c   1.000
_cell.angle_alpha   90.00
_cell.angle_beta   90.00
_cell.angle_gamma   90.00
#
_symmetry.space_group_name_H-M   'P 1'
#
loop_
_entity.id
_entity.type
_entity.pdbx_description
1 polymer ?
#
loop_
_entity_poly.entity_id
_entity_poly.type
_entity_poly.pdbx_seq_one_letter_code
_entity_poly.pdbx_strand_id
1 'polypeptide(L)'
;MLERLLILFALMLTVQSAGAVTIYKFTDADGVVSFSDRPTPGASVMVFRDRMVERIDGQVHLSVRREKGVHSLYVRNDLYAPVEVELKLSSVTNVLGVSGSSATLRRTIPARSNQRVVVLSPKVGELRLGAEFNPG
;
A
#
# COMPACT_ATOMS: atom_id res chain seq x y z
N MET A 1 42.04 12.18 -32.67
CA MET A 1 41.15 11.89 -31.52
C MET A 1 40.42 13.15 -31.03
N LEU A 2 41.13 14.26 -30.83
CA LEU A 2 40.56 15.52 -30.35
C LEU A 2 39.46 16.11 -31.26
N GLU A 3 39.65 16.11 -32.57
CA GLU A 3 38.67 16.61 -33.53
C GLU A 3 37.32 15.87 -33.45
N ARG A 4 37.35 14.54 -33.33
CA ARG A 4 36.14 13.72 -33.17
C ARG A 4 35.43 14.01 -31.84
N LEU A 5 36.20 14.31 -30.79
CA LEU A 5 35.67 14.70 -29.49
C LEU A 5 34.99 16.09 -29.57
N LEU A 6 35.59 17.03 -30.29
CA LEU A 6 35.03 18.37 -30.50
C LEU A 6 33.73 18.31 -31.32
N ILE A 7 33.68 17.47 -32.36
CA ILE A 7 32.45 17.24 -33.14
C ILE A 7 31.35 16.63 -32.25
N LEU A 8 31.71 15.65 -31.41
CA LEU A 8 30.76 15.04 -30.47
C LEU A 8 30.23 16.05 -29.44
N PHE A 9 31.09 16.92 -28.93
CA PHE A 9 30.70 18.00 -28.01
C PHE A 9 29.79 19.02 -28.69
N ALA A 10 30.12 19.44 -29.91
CA ALA A 10 29.28 20.33 -30.71
C ALA A 10 27.89 19.70 -30.97
N LEU A 11 27.84 18.39 -31.21
CA LEU A 11 26.58 17.66 -31.41
C LEU A 11 25.75 17.56 -30.12
N MET A 12 26.37 17.38 -28.95
CA MET A 12 25.63 17.36 -27.68
C MET A 12 25.03 18.72 -27.33
N LEU A 13 25.65 19.83 -27.75
CA LEU A 13 25.13 21.19 -27.51
C LEU A 13 23.84 21.51 -28.30
N THR A 14 23.48 20.72 -29.32
CA THR A 14 22.24 20.92 -30.09
C THR A 14 21.05 20.13 -29.53
N VAL A 15 21.26 19.30 -28.51
CA VAL A 15 20.18 18.55 -27.85
C VAL A 15 19.32 19.54 -27.07
N GLN A 16 18.22 19.97 -27.68
CA GLN A 16 17.21 20.78 -27.00
C GLN A 16 16.63 19.98 -25.84
N SER A 17 16.66 20.57 -24.64
CA SER A 17 16.01 19.98 -23.47
C SER A 17 14.51 19.86 -23.75
N ALA A 18 13.99 18.63 -23.75
CA ALA A 18 12.55 18.40 -23.69
C ALA A 18 12.06 18.79 -22.28
N GLY A 19 11.87 20.09 -22.07
CA GLY A 19 11.30 20.63 -20.84
C GLY A 19 9.82 20.23 -20.71
N ALA A 20 9.30 20.31 -19.49
CA ALA A 20 7.90 20.01 -19.19
C ALA A 20 6.95 20.81 -20.10
N VAL A 21 6.19 20.12 -20.94
CA VAL A 21 5.25 20.74 -21.88
C VAL A 21 4.05 21.27 -21.10
N THR A 22 3.78 22.57 -21.21
CA THR A 22 2.55 23.16 -20.68
C THR A 22 1.41 22.86 -21.64
N ILE A 23 0.39 22.12 -21.17
CA ILE A 23 -0.78 21.81 -21.97
C ILE A 23 -1.81 22.93 -21.80
N TYR A 24 -2.29 23.47 -22.90
CA TYR A 24 -3.35 24.46 -22.96
C TYR A 24 -4.64 23.79 -23.41
N LYS A 25 -5.76 24.15 -22.78
CA LYS A 25 -7.11 23.69 -23.14
C LYS A 25 -7.88 24.89 -23.70
N PHE A 26 -8.54 24.71 -24.84
CA PHE A 26 -9.49 25.68 -25.38
C PHE A 26 -10.73 24.97 -25.92
N THR A 27 -11.82 25.72 -26.05
CA THR A 27 -13.07 25.26 -26.67
C THR A 27 -13.28 26.09 -27.93
N ASP A 28 -13.47 25.44 -29.07
CA ASP A 28 -13.71 26.14 -30.33
C ASP A 28 -15.17 26.61 -30.46
N ALA A 29 -15.47 27.27 -31.59
CA ALA A 29 -16.80 27.82 -31.87
C ALA A 29 -17.88 26.72 -32.02
N ASP A 30 -17.48 25.50 -32.38
CA ASP A 30 -18.36 24.33 -32.51
C ASP A 30 -18.57 23.61 -31.17
N GLY A 31 -17.96 24.11 -30.08
CA GLY A 31 -18.05 23.55 -28.73
C GLY A 31 -17.12 22.36 -28.47
N VAL A 32 -16.19 22.07 -29.37
CA VAL A 32 -15.24 20.96 -29.23
C VAL A 32 -14.07 21.39 -28.35
N VAL A 33 -13.76 20.57 -27.34
CA VAL A 33 -12.63 20.78 -26.43
C VAL A 33 -11.36 20.20 -27.05
N SER A 34 -10.38 21.05 -27.28
CA SER A 34 -9.08 20.68 -27.85
C SER A 34 -7.93 21.01 -26.91
N PHE A 35 -6.85 20.23 -27.02
CA PHE A 35 -5.63 20.40 -26.23
C PHE A 35 -4.45 20.73 -27.14
N SER A 36 -3.61 21.69 -26.74
CA SER A 36 -2.42 22.10 -27.49
C SER A 36 -1.24 22.32 -26.56
N ASP A 37 -0.04 22.06 -27.07
CA ASP A 37 1.24 22.41 -26.46
C ASP A 37 1.61 23.89 -26.68
N ARG A 38 0.84 24.63 -27.51
CA ARG A 38 1.03 26.05 -27.80
C ARG A 38 -0.07 26.91 -27.19
N PRO A 39 0.26 28.14 -26.75
CA PRO A 39 -0.74 29.11 -26.33
C PRO A 39 -1.54 29.60 -27.54
N THR A 40 -2.86 29.48 -27.48
CA THR A 40 -3.82 29.92 -28.50
C THR A 40 -4.78 30.95 -27.89
N PRO A 41 -5.30 31.93 -28.65
CA PRO A 41 -6.28 32.88 -28.11
C PRO A 41 -7.48 32.17 -27.47
N GLY A 42 -7.83 32.55 -26.24
CA GLY A 42 -8.90 31.91 -25.45
C GLY A 42 -8.50 30.60 -24.76
N ALA A 43 -7.27 30.11 -24.96
CA ALA A 43 -6.79 28.92 -24.27
C ALA A 43 -6.34 29.24 -22.84
N SER A 44 -6.68 28.34 -21.93
CA SER A 44 -6.25 28.40 -20.53
C SER A 44 -5.26 27.29 -20.24
N VAL A 45 -4.29 27.55 -19.36
CA VAL A 45 -3.34 26.53 -18.90
C VAL A 45 -4.13 25.41 -18.21
N MET A 46 -3.95 24.18 -18.67
CA MET A 46 -4.51 23.01 -18.02
C MET A 46 -3.75 22.76 -16.73
N VAL A 47 -4.39 23.05 -15.61
CA VAL A 47 -3.91 22.66 -14.29
C VAL A 47 -4.75 21.46 -13.85
N PHE A 48 -4.12 20.29 -13.76
CA PHE A 48 -4.75 19.13 -13.14
C PHE A 48 -4.97 19.42 -11.65
N ARG A 49 -6.18 19.85 -11.31
CA ARG A 49 -6.63 20.10 -9.93
C ARG A 49 -7.47 18.97 -9.35
N ASP A 50 -7.74 17.95 -10.17
CA ASP A 50 -8.45 16.78 -9.70
C ASP A 50 -7.61 16.10 -8.63
N ARG A 51 -8.20 15.92 -7.45
CA ARG A 51 -7.64 15.00 -6.47
C ARG A 51 -7.72 13.61 -7.09
N MET A 52 -6.64 12.84 -7.02
CA MET A 52 -6.70 11.42 -7.28
C MET A 52 -7.66 10.79 -6.26
N VAL A 53 -8.90 10.51 -6.68
CA VAL A 53 -9.91 9.85 -5.83
C VAL A 53 -9.83 8.35 -6.08
N GLU A 54 -8.83 7.71 -5.47
CA GLU A 54 -8.78 6.25 -5.44
C GLU A 54 -9.81 5.72 -4.43
N ARG A 55 -10.72 4.85 -4.90
CA ARG A 55 -11.61 4.10 -4.00
C ARG A 55 -10.85 2.90 -3.44
N ILE A 56 -10.06 3.11 -2.40
CA ILE A 56 -9.31 2.05 -1.70
C ILE A 56 -10.25 1.19 -0.82
N ASP A 57 -11.46 1.69 -0.55
CA ASP A 57 -12.45 1.05 0.32
C ASP A 57 -12.71 -0.41 -0.10
N GLY A 58 -12.56 -1.32 0.87
CA GLY A 58 -12.79 -2.75 0.68
C GLY A 58 -11.67 -3.54 0.00
N GLN A 59 -10.63 -2.88 -0.53
CA GLN A 59 -9.50 -3.57 -1.19
C GLN A 59 -8.48 -4.10 -0.19
N VAL A 60 -8.48 -3.63 1.05
CA VAL A 60 -7.68 -4.18 2.15
C VAL A 60 -8.62 -4.63 3.26
N HIS A 61 -8.65 -5.93 3.55
CA HIS A 61 -9.60 -6.47 4.52
C HIS A 61 -9.00 -7.58 5.40
N LEU A 62 -9.48 -7.62 6.64
CA LEU A 62 -9.16 -8.65 7.63
C LEU A 62 -10.16 -9.81 7.52
N SER A 63 -9.66 -11.04 7.54
CA SER A 63 -10.47 -12.25 7.66
C SER A 63 -9.93 -13.14 8.79
N VAL A 64 -10.84 -13.85 9.47
CA VAL A 64 -10.49 -14.71 10.60
C VAL A 64 -10.91 -16.13 10.30
N ARG A 65 -9.94 -17.05 10.25
CA ARG A 65 -10.19 -18.49 10.12
C ARG A 65 -10.11 -19.14 11.49
N ARG A 66 -11.12 -19.95 11.83
CA ARG A 66 -11.23 -20.62 13.14
C ARG A 66 -11.16 -22.12 12.92
N GLU A 67 -10.25 -22.78 13.63
CA GLU A 67 -10.10 -24.24 13.56
C GLU A 67 -9.70 -24.77 14.94
N LYS A 68 -10.50 -25.67 15.53
CA LYS A 68 -10.20 -26.34 16.81
C LYS A 68 -9.78 -25.38 17.94
N GLY A 69 -10.44 -24.22 18.04
CA GLY A 69 -10.14 -23.19 19.05
C GLY A 69 -8.96 -22.28 18.71
N VAL A 70 -8.25 -22.53 17.61
CA VAL A 70 -7.20 -21.66 17.07
C VAL A 70 -7.81 -20.65 16.11
N HIS A 71 -7.48 -19.37 16.28
CA HIS A 71 -7.89 -18.29 15.40
C HIS A 71 -6.70 -17.77 14.60
N SER A 72 -6.72 -17.95 13.28
CA SER A 72 -5.72 -17.40 12.37
C SER A 72 -6.27 -16.15 11.69
N LEU A 73 -5.59 -15.02 11.86
CA LEU A 73 -5.98 -13.74 11.30
C LEU A 73 -5.19 -13.51 10.01
N TYR A 74 -5.91 -13.21 8.93
CA TYR A 74 -5.39 -13.01 7.60
C TYR A 74 -5.74 -11.62 7.10
N VAL A 75 -4.78 -10.90 6.53
CA VAL A 75 -5.01 -9.63 5.85
C VAL A 75 -4.82 -9.85 4.36
N ARG A 76 -5.86 -9.51 3.59
CA ARG A 76 -5.84 -9.53 2.14
C ARG A 76 -5.69 -8.12 1.61
N ASN A 77 -4.72 -7.95 0.71
CA ASN A 77 -4.47 -6.74 -0.04
C ASN A 77 -4.75 -6.99 -1.52
N ASP A 78 -5.86 -6.47 -2.02
CA ASP A 78 -6.24 -6.52 -3.43
C ASP A 78 -5.68 -5.35 -4.25
N LEU A 79 -5.01 -4.39 -3.62
CA LEU A 79 -4.35 -3.28 -4.31
C LEU A 79 -3.11 -3.76 -5.08
N TYR A 80 -2.73 -2.95 -6.08
CA TYR A 80 -1.54 -3.14 -6.89
C TYR A 80 -0.25 -2.64 -6.24
N ALA A 81 -0.35 -2.03 -5.05
CA ALA A 81 0.78 -1.55 -4.28
C ALA A 81 0.88 -2.29 -2.93
N PRO A 82 2.10 -2.44 -2.37
CA PRO A 82 2.26 -2.84 -0.98
C PRO A 82 1.61 -1.82 -0.04
N VAL A 83 0.97 -2.30 1.03
CA VAL A 83 0.32 -1.43 2.04
C VAL A 83 0.82 -1.75 3.43
N GLU A 84 0.96 -0.73 4.27
CA GLU A 84 1.19 -0.91 5.70
C GLU A 84 -0.15 -0.98 6.43
N VAL A 85 -0.32 -2.00 7.26
CA VAL A 85 -1.52 -2.18 8.08
C VAL A 85 -1.15 -2.21 9.55
N GLU A 86 -1.99 -1.59 10.38
CA GLU A 86 -1.93 -1.70 11.83
C GLU A 86 -3.13 -2.51 12.32
N LEU A 87 -2.86 -3.62 13.01
CA LEU A 87 -3.85 -4.47 13.63
C LEU A 87 -3.79 -4.29 15.15
N LYS A 88 -4.86 -3.75 15.73
CA LYS A 88 -5.03 -3.63 17.18
C LYS A 88 -5.93 -4.75 17.69
N LEU A 89 -5.40 -5.56 18.59
CA LEU A 89 -6.12 -6.60 19.32
C LEU A 89 -6.39 -6.08 20.73
N SER A 90 -7.66 -6.01 21.11
CA SER A 90 -8.10 -5.55 22.44
C SER A 90 -8.77 -6.67 23.20
N SER A 91 -8.66 -6.63 24.54
CA SER A 91 -9.35 -7.57 25.45
C SER A 91 -8.95 -9.03 25.20
N VAL A 92 -7.68 -9.27 24.90
CA VAL A 92 -7.17 -10.62 24.65
C VAL A 92 -6.79 -11.29 25.98
N THR A 93 -7.45 -12.39 26.33
CA THR A 93 -7.21 -13.13 27.58
C THR A 93 -7.11 -14.63 27.31
N ASN A 94 -6.25 -15.35 28.04
CA ASN A 94 -6.07 -16.80 27.92
C ASN A 94 -5.70 -17.29 26.51
N VAL A 95 -4.90 -16.49 25.79
CA VAL A 95 -4.48 -16.76 24.42
C VAL A 95 -2.95 -16.70 24.34
N LEU A 96 -2.39 -17.59 23.53
CA LEU A 96 -1.00 -17.61 23.08
C LEU A 96 -0.91 -16.97 21.69
N GLY A 97 0.24 -16.38 21.37
CA GLY A 97 0.51 -15.76 20.07
C GLY A 97 0.53 -14.23 20.07
N VAL A 98 0.09 -13.61 21.17
CA VAL A 98 0.28 -12.19 21.47
C VAL A 98 0.59 -12.00 22.94
N SER A 99 1.40 -10.99 23.27
CA SER A 99 1.79 -10.69 24.65
C SER A 99 0.91 -9.61 25.23
N GLY A 100 0.37 -9.85 26.44
CA GLY A 100 -0.46 -8.88 27.16
C GLY A 100 -1.94 -8.88 26.74
N SER A 101 -2.71 -8.00 27.37
CA SER A 101 -4.18 -7.90 27.18
C SER A 101 -4.59 -7.02 26.01
N SER A 102 -3.65 -6.26 25.45
CA SER A 102 -3.79 -5.44 24.25
C SER A 102 -2.49 -5.52 23.46
N ALA A 103 -2.58 -5.82 22.16
CA ALA A 103 -1.42 -5.93 21.28
C ALA A 103 -1.67 -5.17 19.98
N THR A 104 -0.70 -4.36 19.56
CA THR A 104 -0.71 -3.66 18.27
C THR A 104 0.37 -4.25 17.39
N LEU A 105 0.00 -4.68 16.18
CA LEU A 105 0.90 -5.29 15.22
C LEU A 105 0.89 -4.49 13.92
N ARG A 106 2.06 -4.02 13.50
CA ARG A 106 2.26 -3.38 12.20
C ARG A 106 2.91 -4.33 11.22
N ARG A 107 2.36 -4.44 10.01
CA ARG A 107 2.91 -5.27 8.94
C ARG A 107 2.73 -4.62 7.58
N THR A 108 3.72 -4.80 6.72
CA THR A 108 3.60 -4.49 5.29
C THR A 108 3.04 -5.71 4.57
N ILE A 109 1.91 -5.54 3.89
CA ILE A 109 1.24 -6.57 3.11
C ILE A 109 1.54 -6.32 1.63
N PRO A 110 2.21 -7.26 0.93
CA PRO A 110 2.51 -7.12 -0.49
C PRO A 110 1.26 -6.91 -1.34
N ALA A 111 1.45 -6.31 -2.53
CA ALA A 111 0.41 -6.19 -3.53
C ALA A 111 -0.22 -7.55 -3.86
N ARG A 112 -1.53 -7.59 -4.08
CA ARG A 112 -2.28 -8.78 -4.55
C ARG A 112 -2.01 -10.04 -3.72
N SER A 113 -1.92 -9.90 -2.39
CA SER A 113 -1.54 -10.99 -1.51
C SER A 113 -2.51 -11.19 -0.35
N ASN A 114 -2.48 -12.39 0.25
CA ASN A 114 -3.22 -12.73 1.46
C ASN A 114 -2.24 -13.33 2.47
N GLN A 115 -1.95 -12.60 3.54
CA GLN A 115 -0.95 -12.99 4.53
C GLN A 115 -1.59 -13.31 5.88
N ARG A 116 -1.11 -14.38 6.53
CA ARG A 116 -1.43 -14.68 7.91
C ARG A 116 -0.59 -13.80 8.83
N VAL A 117 -1.25 -12.89 9.53
CA VAL A 117 -0.58 -11.84 10.31
C VAL A 117 -0.34 -12.29 11.75
N VAL A 118 -1.29 -13.03 12.34
CA VAL A 118 -1.18 -13.57 13.69
C VAL A 118 -2.00 -14.83 13.84
N VAL A 119 -1.55 -15.72 14.73
CA VAL A 119 -2.28 -16.92 15.16
C VAL A 119 -2.50 -16.83 16.65
N LEU A 120 -3.75 -17.00 17.06
CA LEU A 120 -4.19 -16.96 18.44
C LEU A 120 -4.62 -18.37 18.83
N SER A 121 -3.92 -18.97 19.78
CA SER A 121 -4.21 -20.32 20.30
C SER A 121 -4.64 -20.23 21.76
N PRO A 122 -5.50 -21.14 22.24
CA PRO A 122 -5.89 -21.13 23.66
C PRO A 122 -4.67 -21.43 24.54
N LYS A 123 -4.51 -20.67 25.62
CA LYS A 123 -3.58 -21.00 26.69
C LYS A 123 -4.22 -22.10 27.54
N VAL A 124 -3.94 -23.35 27.22
CA VAL A 124 -4.34 -24.49 28.05
C VAL A 124 -3.53 -24.41 29.34
N GLY A 125 -4.21 -24.38 30.49
CA GLY A 125 -3.53 -24.37 31.80
C GLY A 125 -2.66 -25.61 31.96
N GLU A 126 -1.42 -25.45 32.43
CA GLU A 126 -0.62 -26.56 32.92
C GLU A 126 -1.42 -27.27 34.03
N LEU A 127 -1.96 -28.45 33.74
CA LEU A 127 -2.41 -29.37 34.77
C LEU A 127 -1.17 -29.84 35.53
N ARG A 128 -0.80 -29.13 36.60
CA ARG A 128 0.06 -29.68 37.64
C ARG A 128 -0.74 -30.72 38.41
N LEU A 129 -0.76 -31.96 37.90
CA LEU A 129 -1.15 -33.12 38.70
C LEU A 129 -0.07 -33.36 39.76
N GLY A 130 -0.17 -32.65 40.88
CA GLY A 130 0.52 -33.00 42.11
C GLY A 130 -0.21 -34.18 42.74
N ALA A 131 0.20 -35.40 42.41
CA ALA A 131 -0.16 -36.57 43.20
C ALA A 131 0.82 -36.67 44.38
N GLU A 132 0.38 -36.28 45.57
CA GLU A 132 1.09 -36.57 46.80
C GLU A 132 0.62 -37.95 47.30
N PHE A 133 1.48 -38.95 47.14
CA PHE A 133 1.26 -40.30 47.67
C PHE A 133 1.81 -40.35 49.10
N ASN A 134 0.91 -40.54 50.08
CA ASN A 134 1.26 -40.73 51.49
C ASN A 134 1.13 -42.24 51.84
N PRO A 135 2.23 -42.99 51.95
CA PRO A 135 2.19 -44.33 52.52
C PRO A 135 2.29 -44.18 54.05
N GLY A 136 1.13 -44.22 54.71
CA GLY A 136 1.05 -44.44 56.16
C GLY A 136 1.55 -45.83 56.54
#